data_AF-A0A6A0AN39-F1
#
_entry.id   AF-A0A6A0AN39-F1
#
_cell.length_a   1.000
_cell.length_b   1.000
_cell.length_c   1.000
_cell.angle_alpha   90.00
_cell.angle_beta   90.00
_cell.angle_gamma   90.00
#
_symmetry.space_group_name_H-M   'P 1'
#
loop_
_entity.id
_entity.type
_entity.pdbx_description
1 polymer ?
#
loop_
_entity_poly.entity_id
_entity_poly.type
_entity_poly.pdbx_seq_one_letter_code
_entity_poly.pdbx_strand_id
1 'polypeptide(L)'
;ESFRAISNRLFVGPVVELLVYNKVLPYVRAWVDDIVSSWNFRQIIPCHFAAPVKADPLDFKRAFTFAYQGQQDQVSRAAGTPRSTP
;
A
#
# COMPACT_ATOMS: atom_id res chain seq x y z
N GLU A 1 -22.36 -9.86 4.36
CA GLU A 1 -22.19 -8.39 4.23
C GLU A 1 -20.74 -7.92 4.20
N SER A 2 -19.78 -8.60 4.85
CA SER A 2 -18.38 -8.12 5.01
C SER A 2 -17.61 -7.82 3.71
N PHE A 3 -17.87 -8.53 2.61
CA PHE A 3 -17.19 -8.31 1.32
C PHE A 3 -17.62 -7.03 0.60
N ARG A 4 -18.82 -6.49 0.89
CA ARG A 4 -19.30 -5.26 0.22
C ARG A 4 -18.53 -4.01 0.65
N ALA A 5 -17.93 -4.01 1.83
CA ALA A 5 -17.14 -2.87 2.32
C ALA A 5 -15.82 -2.67 1.53
N ILE A 6 -15.31 -3.72 0.89
CA ILE A 6 -14.06 -3.71 0.12
C ILE A 6 -14.30 -3.80 -1.40
N SER A 7 -15.51 -4.14 -1.85
CA SER A 7 -15.80 -4.41 -3.26
C SER A 7 -15.64 -3.19 -4.18
N ASN A 8 -15.62 -1.98 -3.63
CA ASN A 8 -15.52 -0.72 -4.39
C ASN A 8 -14.19 0.01 -4.19
N ARG A 9 -13.19 -0.62 -3.56
CA ARG A 9 -11.86 -0.04 -3.40
C ARG A 9 -10.82 -0.90 -4.10
N LEU A 10 -9.84 -0.24 -4.69
CA LEU A 10 -8.61 -0.90 -5.11
C LEU A 10 -7.82 -1.29 -3.86
N PHE A 11 -7.47 -2.56 -3.74
CA PHE A 11 -6.64 -3.07 -2.65
C PHE A 11 -5.71 -4.16 -3.18
N VAL A 12 -4.59 -4.35 -2.48
CA VAL A 12 -3.73 -5.51 -2.68
C VAL A 12 -4.29 -6.67 -1.88
N GLY A 13 -4.47 -7.83 -2.52
CA GLY A 13 -4.99 -9.01 -1.84
C GLY A 13 -4.11 -9.41 -0.65
N PRO A 14 -4.69 -9.70 0.54
CA PRO A 14 -3.92 -9.99 1.76
C PRO A 14 -2.86 -11.08 1.61
N VAL A 15 -3.12 -12.11 0.79
CA VAL A 15 -2.15 -13.18 0.52
C VAL A 15 -0.92 -12.65 -0.23
N VAL A 16 -1.10 -11.78 -1.22
CA VAL A 16 0.00 -11.20 -2.00
C VAL A 16 0.79 -10.21 -1.16
N GLU A 17 0.10 -9.38 -0.37
CA GLU A 17 0.71 -8.49 0.61
C GLU A 17 1.63 -9.27 1.56
N LEU A 18 1.10 -10.30 2.23
CA LEU A 18 1.81 -11.04 3.28
C LEU A 18 2.95 -11.92 2.75
N LEU A 19 2.72 -12.64 1.65
CA LEU A 19 3.65 -13.68 1.20
C LEU A 19 4.69 -13.18 0.20
N VAL A 20 4.39 -12.09 -0.52
CA VAL A 20 5.21 -11.56 -1.62
C VAL A 20 5.76 -10.19 -1.27
N TYR A 21 4.90 -9.17 -1.16
CA TYR A 21 5.36 -7.78 -1.10
C TYR A 21 6.04 -7.41 0.21
N ASN A 22 5.61 -7.97 1.35
CA ASN A 22 6.26 -7.74 2.64
C ASN A 22 7.73 -8.16 2.70
N LYS A 23 8.20 -9.01 1.77
CA LYS A 23 9.60 -9.45 1.70
C LYS A 23 10.50 -8.51 0.90
N VAL A 24 9.92 -7.57 0.15
CA VAL A 24 10.62 -6.72 -0.83
C VAL A 24 10.15 -5.26 -0.78
N LEU A 25 9.80 -4.78 0.41
CA LEU A 25 9.21 -3.45 0.63
C LEU A 25 9.97 -2.29 -0.04
N PRO A 26 11.32 -2.20 -0.01
CA PRO A 26 12.03 -1.10 -0.68
C PRO A 26 11.74 -1.03 -2.18
N TYR A 27 11.70 -2.18 -2.86
CA TYR A 27 11.40 -2.27 -4.28
C TYR A 27 9.94 -1.95 -4.59
N VAL A 28 9.02 -2.42 -3.73
CA VAL A 28 7.59 -2.13 -3.86
C VAL A 28 7.33 -0.63 -3.75
N ARG A 29 7.94 0.04 -2.78
CA ARG A 29 7.82 1.50 -2.60
C ARG A 29 8.35 2.26 -3.81
N ALA A 30 9.57 1.93 -4.25
CA ALA A 30 10.19 2.57 -5.41
C ALA A 30 9.32 2.42 -6.67
N TRP A 31 8.75 1.23 -6.89
CA TRP A 31 7.86 0.97 -8.02
C TRP A 31 6.53 1.75 -7.91
N VAL A 32 5.92 1.80 -6.72
CA VAL A 32 4.70 2.58 -6.49
C VAL A 32 4.96 4.07 -6.72
N ASP A 33 6.05 4.60 -6.17
CA ASP A 33 6.40 6.01 -6.28
C ASP A 33 6.75 6.41 -7.74
N ASP A 34 7.43 5.54 -8.49
CA ASP A 34 7.69 5.74 -9.92
C ASP A 34 6.39 5.83 -10.73
N ILE A 35 5.47 4.86 -10.56
CA ILE A 35 4.18 4.91 -11.27
C ILE A 35 3.40 6.18 -10.94
N VAL A 36 3.33 6.54 -9.66
CA VAL A 36 2.53 7.68 -9.19
C VAL A 36 3.10 9.02 -9.69
N SER A 37 4.42 9.12 -9.78
CA SER A 37 5.09 10.35 -10.24
C SER A 37 5.16 10.45 -11.76
N SER A 38 5.30 9.32 -12.44
CA SER A 38 5.51 9.29 -13.89
C SER A 38 4.20 9.33 -14.68
N TRP A 39 3.10 8.77 -14.16
CA TRP A 39 1.88 8.52 -14.96
C TRP A 39 0.65 9.27 -14.43
N ASN A 40 0.03 10.10 -15.28
CA ASN A 40 -1.23 10.78 -14.98
C ASN A 40 -2.44 10.00 -15.53
N PHE A 41 -2.77 8.86 -14.90
CA PHE A 41 -3.88 7.99 -15.34
C PHE A 41 -5.20 8.29 -14.62
N ARG A 42 -6.32 7.80 -15.19
CA ARG A 42 -7.67 7.92 -14.61
C ARG A 42 -8.40 6.58 -14.45
N GLN A 43 -7.77 5.50 -14.93
CA GLN A 43 -8.28 4.14 -14.85
C GLN A 43 -7.13 3.13 -14.93
N ILE A 44 -7.36 1.95 -14.39
CA ILE A 44 -6.43 0.81 -14.42
C ILE A 44 -7.12 -0.35 -15.15
N ILE A 45 -6.39 -1.02 -16.04
CA ILE A 45 -6.86 -2.20 -16.78
C ILE A 45 -6.08 -3.42 -16.28
N PRO A 46 -6.61 -4.18 -15.30
CA PRO A 46 -5.98 -5.42 -14.84
C PRO A 46 -6.11 -6.55 -15.87
N CYS A 47 -5.15 -7.48 -15.90
CA CYS A 47 -5.16 -8.61 -16.83
C CYS A 47 -6.20 -9.70 -16.52
N HIS A 48 -6.66 -9.81 -15.27
CA HIS A 48 -7.45 -10.98 -14.81
C HIS A 48 -8.73 -10.63 -14.05
N PHE A 49 -8.95 -9.36 -13.73
CA PHE A 49 -10.10 -8.91 -12.94
C PHE A 49 -11.01 -8.02 -13.77
N ALA A 50 -12.19 -7.69 -13.22
CA ALA A 50 -13.11 -6.74 -13.82
C ALA A 50 -12.37 -5.42 -14.17
N ALA A 51 -12.56 -4.99 -15.41
CA ALA A 51 -11.92 -3.81 -15.98
C ALA A 51 -12.94 -3.04 -16.83
N PRO A 52 -12.78 -1.71 -16.98
CA PRO A 52 -11.76 -0.87 -16.35
C PRO A 52 -12.08 -0.56 -14.87
N VAL A 53 -11.04 -0.36 -14.06
CA VAL A 53 -11.16 0.14 -12.69
C VAL A 53 -10.95 1.64 -12.69
N LYS A 54 -11.97 2.42 -12.27
CA LYS A 54 -11.83 3.87 -12.09
C LYS A 54 -10.99 4.15 -10.85
N ALA A 55 -9.74 4.54 -11.05
CA ALA A 55 -8.77 4.86 -10.01
C ALA A 55 -7.73 5.83 -10.57
N ASP A 56 -7.30 6.77 -9.74
CA ASP A 56 -6.21 7.69 -10.04
C ASP A 56 -4.88 7.25 -9.35
N PRO A 57 -3.75 7.95 -9.56
CA PRO A 57 -2.49 7.61 -8.92
C PRO A 57 -2.54 7.59 -7.39
N LEU A 58 -3.37 8.42 -6.77
CA LEU A 58 -3.50 8.47 -5.32
C LEU A 58 -4.28 7.25 -4.80
N ASP A 59 -5.35 6.85 -5.48
CA ASP A 59 -6.08 5.61 -5.19
C ASP A 59 -5.20 4.37 -5.34
N PHE A 60 -4.34 4.35 -6.37
CA PHE A 60 -3.32 3.32 -6.52
C PHE A 60 -2.35 3.30 -5.35
N LYS A 61 -1.76 4.45 -4.96
CA LYS A 61 -0.85 4.53 -3.81
C LYS A 61 -1.51 4.07 -2.51
N ARG A 62 -2.78 4.41 -2.30
CA ARG A 62 -3.56 3.98 -1.12
C ARG A 62 -3.68 2.46 -1.02
N ALA A 63 -3.83 1.75 -2.14
CA ALA A 63 -3.85 0.29 -2.14
C ALA A 63 -2.56 -0.34 -1.60
N PHE A 64 -1.44 0.40 -1.62
CA PHE A 64 -0.13 -0.01 -1.13
C PHE A 64 0.26 0.62 0.23
N THR A 65 -0.69 1.18 0.99
CA THR A 65 -0.36 1.85 2.27
C THR A 65 0.36 0.92 3.27
N PHE A 66 0.08 -0.39 3.23
CA PHE A 66 0.79 -1.39 4.03
C PHE A 66 2.31 -1.31 3.85
N ALA A 67 2.78 -0.97 2.64
CA ALA A 67 4.19 -0.88 2.36
C ALA A 67 4.87 0.25 3.12
N TYR A 68 4.13 1.26 3.60
CA TYR A 68 4.65 2.45 4.27
C TYR A 68 4.40 2.43 5.81
N GLN A 69 3.49 1.60 6.30
CA GLN A 69 3.08 1.57 7.72
C GLN A 69 4.17 1.03 8.66
N GLY A 70 5.01 0.07 8.22
CA GLY A 70 6.12 -0.47 9.02
C GLY A 70 7.24 0.53 9.36
N GLN A 71 7.21 1.73 8.81
CA GLN A 71 8.15 2.81 9.12
C GLN A 71 7.67 3.68 10.29
N GLN A 72 6.35 3.75 10.54
CA GLN A 72 5.78 4.53 11.65
C GLN A 72 5.97 3.83 12.99
N ASP A 73 5.92 2.51 13.06
CA ASP A 73 6.14 1.75 14.31
C ASP A 73 7.61 1.78 14.76
N GLN A 74 8.55 1.78 13.81
CA GLN A 74 9.99 1.88 14.09
C GLN A 74 10.39 3.30 14.50
N VAL A 75 9.85 4.34 13.84
CA VAL A 75 10.09 5.74 14.22
C VAL A 75 9.46 6.07 15.57
N SER A 76 8.26 5.55 15.87
CA SER A 76 7.60 5.73 17.18
C SER A 76 8.33 5.00 18.31
N ARG A 77 8.95 3.84 18.02
CA ARG A 77 9.82 3.13 18.97
C ARG A 77 11.18 3.82 19.16
N ALA A 78 11.76 4.38 18.11
CA ALA A 78 13.03 5.11 18.17
C ALA A 78 12.89 6.48 18.85
N ALA A 79 11.72 7.12 18.79
CA ALA A 79 11.43 8.38 19.47
C ALA A 79 11.12 8.23 20.97
N GLY A 80 10.96 7.00 21.47
CA GLY A 80 10.74 6.69 22.89
C GLY A 80 12.06 6.37 23.61
N THR A 81 12.78 7.39 24.07
CA THR A 81 13.92 7.21 24.99
C THR A 81 13.45 6.54 26.30
N PRO A 82 14.19 5.58 26.87
CA PRO A 82 13.83 4.96 28.15
C PRO A 82 13.96 5.99 29.27
N ARG A 83 12.85 6.28 29.97
CA ARG A 83 12.87 7.06 31.20
C ARG A 83 13.45 6.19 32.31
N SER A 84 14.73 6.41 32.60
CA SER A 84 15.39 5.95 33.83
C SER A 84 14.70 6.52 35.06
N THR A 85 14.26 5.60 35.94
CA THR A 85 14.21 5.52 37.41
C THR A 85 14.29 6.78 38.30
N PRO A 86 13.77 6.75 39.53
CA PRO A 86 14.30 5.92 40.64
C PRO A 86 13.38 4.80 41.10
#